data_AF-A0A816HH07-F1
#
_entry.id   AF-A0A816HH07-F1
#
_cell.length_a   1.000
_cell.length_b   1.000
_cell.length_c   1.000
_cell.angle_alpha   90.00
_cell.angle_beta   90.00
_cell.angle_gamma   90.00
#
_symmetry.space_group_name_H-M   'P 1'
#
loop_
_entity.id
_entity.type
_entity.pdbx_description
1 polymer ?
#
loop_
_entity_poly.entity_id
_entity_poly.type
_entity_poly.pdbx_seq_one_letter_code
_entity_poly.pdbx_strand_id
1 'polypeptide(L)'
;MVKSSNKNRKDINTLYLCQLCGFILREPCQLLCDHRLCKICTENTKGNIIKCTQCDEETPKHKIKIDQGFRDIMKSLSIPCLLCQWNGLYTDYEEHLKSFHQNLMCELCDEIFDSTTRLDEHKQKECTKIIVPCALKEYGCLDSVS
;
A
#
# COMPACT_ATOMS: atom_id res chain seq x y z
N MET A 1 -16.58 7.94 12.81
CA MET A 1 -16.78 8.03 11.34
C MET A 1 -15.65 8.82 10.72
N VAL A 2 -14.50 8.18 10.44
CA VAL A 2 -13.45 8.80 9.61
C VAL A 2 -13.63 8.23 8.22
N LYS A 3 -14.08 9.08 7.29
CA LYS A 3 -14.18 8.74 5.88
C LYS A 3 -12.78 8.38 5.39
N SER A 4 -12.51 7.10 5.14
CA SER A 4 -11.36 6.63 4.36
C SER A 4 -11.39 7.36 3.02
N SER A 5 -10.69 8.49 2.97
CA SER A 5 -10.77 9.43 1.88
C SER A 5 -9.80 8.97 0.81
N ASN A 6 -10.34 8.32 -0.21
CA ASN A 6 -9.74 8.13 -1.53
C ASN A 6 -9.33 9.46 -2.22
N LYS A 7 -9.37 10.61 -1.51
CA LYS A 7 -9.03 11.94 -1.99
C LYS A 7 -7.52 12.17 -2.09
N ASN A 8 -6.68 11.54 -1.25
CA ASN A 8 -5.24 11.83 -1.24
C ASN A 8 -4.45 11.16 -2.37
N ARG A 9 -5.00 10.18 -3.10
CA ARG A 9 -4.25 9.48 -4.17
C ARG A 9 -4.10 10.27 -5.47
N LYS A 10 -5.00 11.22 -5.75
CA LYS A 10 -5.08 11.87 -7.08
C LYS A 10 -3.96 12.86 -7.37
N ASP A 11 -3.29 13.37 -6.33
CA ASP A 11 -2.28 14.43 -6.45
C ASP A 11 -0.85 13.92 -6.21
N ILE A 12 -0.68 12.64 -5.90
CA ILE A 12 0.64 12.06 -5.64
C ILE A 12 1.23 11.58 -6.97
N ASN A 13 2.43 12.07 -7.27
CA ASN A 13 3.18 11.58 -8.42
C ASN A 13 3.42 10.07 -8.28
N THR A 14 2.99 9.30 -9.28
CA THR A 14 3.08 7.83 -9.30
C THR A 14 4.52 7.33 -9.19
N LEU A 15 5.51 8.17 -9.51
CA LEU A 15 6.94 7.91 -9.31
C LEU A 15 7.29 7.63 -7.84
N TYR A 16 6.53 8.18 -6.88
CA TYR A 16 6.77 8.00 -5.44
C TYR A 16 6.04 6.79 -4.87
N LEU A 17 5.24 6.09 -5.68
CA LEU A 17 4.46 4.93 -5.26
C LEU A 17 5.19 3.62 -5.58
N CYS A 18 5.12 2.69 -4.65
CA CYS A 18 5.57 1.32 -4.82
C CYS A 18 4.63 0.57 -5.76
N GLN A 19 5.20 -0.07 -6.78
CA GLN A 19 4.41 -0.79 -7.78
C GLN A 19 3.83 -2.12 -7.31
N LEU A 20 4.24 -2.59 -6.12
CA LEU A 20 3.73 -3.80 -5.51
C LEU A 20 2.64 -3.50 -4.47
N CYS A 21 2.87 -2.54 -3.56
CA CYS A 21 1.90 -2.26 -2.50
C CYS A 21 1.02 -1.01 -2.75
N GLY A 22 1.35 -0.17 -3.74
CA GLY A 22 0.58 1.03 -4.06
C GLY A 22 0.64 2.14 -2.99
N PHE A 23 1.61 2.07 -2.08
CA PHE A 23 1.91 3.09 -1.06
C PHE A 23 3.16 3.88 -1.41
N ILE A 24 3.40 5.00 -0.74
CA ILE A 24 4.65 5.73 -0.85
C ILE A 24 5.83 4.79 -0.58
N LEU A 25 6.84 4.84 -1.45
CA LEU A 25 8.06 4.03 -1.39
C LEU A 25 8.75 4.17 -0.02
N ARG A 26 9.09 3.06 0.62
CA ARG A 26 9.90 3.00 1.84
C ARG A 26 11.19 2.27 1.54
N GLU A 27 12.32 2.92 1.76
CA GLU A 27 13.64 2.48 1.25
C GLU A 27 13.53 2.06 -0.23
N PRO A 28 13.38 3.02 -1.16
CA PRO A 28 13.12 2.72 -2.57
C PRO A 28 14.25 1.86 -3.16
N CYS A 29 13.86 0.75 -3.77
CA CYS A 29 14.72 -0.15 -4.51
C CYS A 29 14.39 -0.06 -6.00
N GLN A 30 15.41 -0.01 -6.86
CA GLN A 30 15.24 0.08 -8.31
C GLN A 30 15.43 -1.29 -8.96
N LEU A 31 14.50 -1.65 -9.84
CA LEU A 31 14.58 -2.82 -10.72
C LEU A 31 15.45 -2.50 -11.95
N LEU A 32 15.84 -3.52 -12.72
CA LEU A 32 16.62 -3.31 -13.95
C LEU A 32 15.87 -2.49 -15.01
N CYS A 33 14.54 -2.51 -14.96
CA CYS A 33 13.65 -1.75 -15.82
C CYS A 33 13.31 -0.34 -15.27
N ASP A 34 14.12 0.17 -14.33
CA ASP A 34 13.98 1.49 -13.68
C ASP A 34 12.72 1.75 -12.84
N HIS A 35 11.83 0.76 -12.73
CA HIS A 35 10.67 0.81 -11.83
C HIS A 35 11.09 0.56 -10.37
N ARG A 36 10.34 1.17 -9.43
CA ARG A 36 10.70 1.18 -8.01
C ARG A 36 9.73 0.42 -7.13
N LEU A 37 10.29 -0.25 -6.13
CA LEU A 37 9.58 -0.99 -5.09
C LEU A 37 10.10 -0.59 -3.70
N CYS A 38 9.33 -0.84 -2.64
CA CYS A 38 9.86 -0.75 -1.28
C CYS A 38 10.84 -1.92 -1.04
N LYS A 39 11.88 -1.69 -0.24
CA LYS A 39 12.79 -2.76 0.21
C LYS A 39 12.05 -3.97 0.79
N ILE A 40 11.12 -3.73 1.70
CA ILE A 40 10.29 -4.79 2.31
C ILE A 40 9.49 -5.55 1.24
N CYS A 41 8.96 -4.86 0.22
CA CYS A 41 8.24 -5.51 -0.88
C CYS A 41 9.18 -6.41 -1.70
N THR A 42 10.43 -5.99 -1.93
CA THR A 42 11.42 -6.81 -2.62
C THR A 42 11.85 -8.03 -1.80
N GLU A 43 12.00 -7.87 -0.48
CA GLU A 43 12.37 -8.94 0.44
C GLU A 43 11.25 -9.99 0.56
N ASN A 44 9.99 -9.55 0.72
CA ASN A 44 8.83 -10.43 0.92
C ASN A 44 8.34 -11.15 -0.35
N THR A 45 8.79 -10.72 -1.54
CA THR A 45 8.44 -11.41 -2.80
C THR A 45 9.01 -12.84 -2.78
N LYS A 46 8.23 -13.88 -3.10
CA LYS A 46 8.74 -15.26 -3.11
C LYS A 46 9.70 -15.48 -4.29
N GLY A 47 10.74 -16.29 -4.09
CA GLY A 47 11.72 -16.62 -5.12
C GLY A 47 12.86 -15.62 -5.26
N ASN A 48 13.74 -15.86 -6.24
CA ASN A 48 14.96 -15.07 -6.48
C ASN A 48 14.83 -14.05 -7.61
N ILE A 49 13.66 -13.99 -8.26
CA ILE A 49 13.37 -13.12 -9.39
C ILE A 49 12.11 -12.33 -9.05
N ILE A 50 12.15 -11.02 -9.29
CA ILE A 50 10.99 -10.13 -9.19
C ILE A 50 10.58 -9.73 -10.61
N LYS A 51 9.34 -10.04 -10.96
CA LYS A 51 8.73 -9.59 -12.21
C LYS A 51 8.08 -8.23 -12.00
N CYS A 52 8.41 -7.24 -12.84
CA CYS A 52 7.85 -5.91 -12.76
C CYS A 52 6.38 -5.92 -13.19
N THR A 53 5.50 -5.28 -12.41
CA THR A 53 4.06 -5.22 -12.68
C THR A 53 3.67 -4.22 -13.78
N GLN A 54 4.59 -3.35 -14.22
CA GLN A 54 4.33 -2.34 -15.25
C GLN A 54 4.81 -2.74 -16.65
N CYS A 55 5.94 -3.45 -16.75
CA CYS A 55 6.59 -3.77 -18.03
C CYS A 55 6.91 -5.26 -18.19
N ASP A 56 6.51 -6.09 -17.23
CA ASP A 56 6.77 -7.54 -17.22
C ASP A 56 8.26 -7.97 -17.19
N GLU A 57 9.21 -7.02 -17.12
CA GLU A 57 10.64 -7.34 -17.03
C GLU A 57 11.02 -8.01 -15.71
N GLU A 58 11.97 -8.93 -15.79
CA GLU A 58 12.46 -9.72 -14.66
C GLU A 58 13.76 -9.16 -14.09
N THR A 59 13.79 -8.97 -12.78
CA THR A 59 14.99 -8.55 -12.06
C THR A 59 15.38 -9.58 -11.01
N PRO A 60 16.58 -10.17 -11.10
CA PRO A 60 17.11 -11.01 -10.03
C PRO A 60 17.30 -10.20 -8.74
N LYS A 61 16.85 -10.73 -7.59
CA LYS A 61 16.89 -10.02 -6.30
C LYS A 61 18.29 -9.52 -5.91
N HIS A 62 19.33 -10.29 -6.21
CA HIS A 62 20.71 -9.90 -5.92
C HIS A 62 21.22 -8.70 -6.75
N LYS A 63 20.52 -8.33 -7.83
CA LYS A 63 20.81 -7.14 -8.63
C LYS A 63 20.01 -5.92 -8.16
N ILE A 64 19.01 -6.10 -7.31
CA ILE A 64 18.21 -5.02 -6.75
C ILE A 64 19.06 -4.30 -5.71
N LYS A 65 19.16 -2.98 -5.87
CA LYS A 65 19.85 -2.10 -4.93
C LYS A 65 18.92 -1.01 -4.46
N ILE A 66 19.18 -0.53 -3.24
CA ILE A 66 18.53 0.68 -2.73
C ILE A 66 18.96 1.84 -3.63
N ASP A 67 17.98 2.56 -4.15
CA ASP A 67 18.15 3.75 -4.96
C ASP A 67 18.37 4.95 -4.03
N GLN A 68 19.61 5.07 -3.56
CA GLN A 68 19.98 6.11 -2.60
C GLN A 68 19.77 7.52 -3.20
N GLY A 69 20.02 7.69 -4.50
CA GLY A 69 19.79 8.96 -5.19
C GLY A 69 18.31 9.35 -5.18
N PHE A 70 17.42 8.41 -5.49
CA PHE A 70 15.98 8.68 -5.42
C PHE A 70 15.49 8.89 -3.99
N ARG A 71 16.03 8.14 -3.02
CA ARG A 71 15.75 8.36 -1.60
C ARG A 71 16.13 9.77 -1.16
N ASP A 72 17.28 10.27 -1.59
CA ASP A 72 17.75 11.61 -1.25
C ASP A 72 16.89 12.71 -1.88
N ILE A 73 16.39 12.50 -3.11
CA ILE A 73 15.37 13.37 -3.72
C ILE A 73 14.08 13.36 -2.89
N MET A 74 13.65 12.20 -2.40
CA MET A 74 12.42 12.10 -1.62
C MET A 74 12.48 12.80 -0.27
N LYS A 75 13.64 12.90 0.38
CA LYS A 75 13.78 13.48 1.73
C LYS A 75 13.22 14.89 1.88
N SER A 76 13.29 15.72 0.84
CA SER A 76 12.77 17.09 0.85
C SER A 76 11.31 17.21 0.42
N LEU A 77 10.68 16.10 0.03
CA LEU A 77 9.30 16.11 -0.43
C LEU A 77 8.33 16.13 0.74
N SER A 78 7.34 17.01 0.65
CA SER A 78 6.12 16.88 1.44
C SER A 78 5.23 15.82 0.80
N ILE A 79 4.85 14.81 1.57
CA ILE A 79 4.02 13.71 1.13
C ILE A 79 2.78 13.56 2.01
N PRO A 80 1.61 13.24 1.42
CA PRO A 80 0.43 12.86 2.17
C PRO A 80 0.55 11.44 2.71
N CYS A 81 -0.07 11.20 3.85
CA CYS A 81 -0.42 9.86 4.26
C CYS A 81 -1.62 9.37 3.44
N LEU A 82 -1.53 8.14 2.95
CA LEU A 82 -2.63 7.48 2.21
C LEU A 82 -3.68 6.87 3.13
N LEU A 83 -3.41 6.78 4.43
CA LEU A 83 -4.27 6.17 5.44
C LEU A 83 -4.98 7.20 6.33
N CYS A 84 -4.54 8.47 6.33
CA CYS A 84 -5.17 9.53 7.13
C CYS A 84 -4.94 10.92 6.50
N GLN A 85 -5.27 12.00 7.24
CA GLN A 85 -5.14 13.39 6.77
C GLN A 85 -3.74 13.99 6.98
N TRP A 86 -2.80 13.22 7.52
CA TRP A 86 -1.44 13.69 7.76
C TRP A 86 -0.74 14.06 6.45
N ASN A 87 0.01 15.15 6.48
CA ASN A 87 0.89 15.61 5.42
C ASN A 87 2.17 16.11 6.09
N GLY A 88 3.32 15.66 5.64
CA GLY A 88 4.60 16.02 6.26
C GLY A 88 5.78 15.66 5.38
N LEU A 89 7.00 15.80 5.89
CA LEU A 89 8.20 15.45 5.14
C LEU A 89 8.33 13.94 5.01
N TYR A 90 8.92 13.49 3.91
CA TYR A 90 9.21 12.06 3.70
C TYR A 90 10.05 11.45 4.85
N THR A 91 10.95 12.23 5.44
CA THR A 91 11.77 11.79 6.58
C THR A 91 10.94 11.37 7.79
N ASP A 92 9.78 12.01 7.98
CA ASP A 92 8.93 11.82 9.15
C ASP A 92 7.84 10.76 8.87
N TYR A 93 7.71 10.33 7.62
CA TYR A 93 6.63 9.45 7.19
C TYR A 93 6.71 8.05 7.79
N GLU A 94 7.91 7.48 7.92
CA GLU A 94 8.06 6.17 8.55
C GLU A 94 7.71 6.20 10.04
N GLU A 95 8.11 7.27 10.74
CA GLU A 95 7.74 7.48 12.14
C GLU A 95 6.23 7.71 12.27
N HIS A 96 5.64 8.51 11.39
CA HIS A 96 4.18 8.69 11.32
C HIS A 96 3.45 7.35 11.15
N LEU A 97 3.90 6.51 10.22
CA LEU A 97 3.32 5.18 10.02
C LEU A 97 3.45 4.31 11.27
N LYS A 98 4.59 4.34 11.95
CA LYS A 98 4.77 3.58 13.20
C LYS A 98 3.86 4.11 14.32
N SER A 99 3.82 5.42 14.54
CA SER A 99 3.09 5.98 15.68
C SER A 99 1.57 5.95 15.52
N PHE A 100 1.06 6.03 14.28
CA PHE A 100 -0.37 6.17 14.01
C PHE A 100 -0.99 4.99 13.25
N HIS A 101 -0.17 4.11 12.66
CA HIS A 101 -0.62 2.98 11.83
C HIS A 101 0.08 1.66 12.17
N GLN A 102 0.65 1.54 13.38
CA GLN A 102 1.35 0.33 13.88
C GLN A 102 0.46 -0.91 13.91
N ASN A 103 -0.85 -0.72 14.07
CA ASN A 103 -1.86 -1.75 14.07
C ASN A 103 -2.82 -1.42 12.93
N LEU A 104 -2.61 -2.02 11.77
CA LEU A 104 -3.54 -1.89 10.66
C LEU A 104 -4.80 -2.67 11.02
N MET A 105 -5.68 -2.01 11.75
CA MET A 105 -6.89 -2.59 12.29
C MET A 105 -7.99 -2.59 11.22
N CYS A 106 -8.69 -3.70 11.08
CA CYS A 106 -9.88 -3.75 10.27
C CYS A 106 -11.01 -2.98 10.96
N GLU A 107 -11.45 -1.88 10.37
CA GLU A 107 -12.56 -1.06 10.91
C GLU A 107 -13.90 -1.81 11.00
N LEU A 108 -14.02 -2.97 10.35
CA LEU A 108 -15.23 -3.78 10.35
C LEU A 108 -15.22 -4.79 11.49
N CYS A 109 -14.09 -5.41 11.78
CA CYS A 109 -14.00 -6.51 12.75
C CYS A 109 -12.96 -6.35 13.86
N ASP A 110 -12.26 -5.22 13.88
CA ASP A 110 -11.25 -4.84 14.87
C ASP A 110 -10.03 -5.77 14.94
N GLU A 111 -9.87 -6.67 13.95
CA GLU A 111 -8.70 -7.54 13.80
C GLU A 111 -7.47 -6.72 13.37
N ILE A 112 -6.31 -7.03 13.93
CA ILE A 112 -5.07 -6.28 13.72
C ILE A 112 -4.18 -7.03 12.73
N PHE A 113 -3.68 -6.30 11.74
CA PHE A 113 -2.84 -6.85 10.67
C PHE A 113 -1.43 -6.25 10.69
N ASP A 114 -0.47 -7.09 10.34
CA ASP A 114 0.96 -6.77 10.27
C ASP A 114 1.37 -6.10 8.95
N SER A 115 0.47 -6.11 7.95
CA SER A 115 0.69 -5.46 6.67
C SER A 115 -0.60 -4.99 6.00
N THR A 116 -0.48 -3.97 5.16
CA THR A 116 -1.61 -3.41 4.40
C THR A 116 -2.15 -4.40 3.38
N THR A 117 -1.30 -5.17 2.72
CA THR A 117 -1.71 -6.24 1.79
C THR A 117 -2.61 -7.25 2.48
N ARG A 118 -2.24 -7.68 3.70
CA ARG A 118 -3.04 -8.63 4.47
C ARG A 118 -4.33 -8.02 4.99
N LEU A 119 -4.32 -6.73 5.38
CA LEU A 119 -5.55 -6.02 5.73
C LEU A 119 -6.49 -5.87 4.53
N ASP A 120 -5.97 -5.57 3.33
CA ASP A 120 -6.77 -5.42 2.11
C ASP A 120 -7.34 -6.77 1.65
N GLU A 121 -6.54 -7.84 1.66
CA GLU A 121 -7.00 -9.21 1.40
C GLU A 121 -8.09 -9.62 2.39
N HIS A 122 -7.87 -9.34 3.68
CA HIS A 122 -8.86 -9.58 4.72
C HIS A 122 -10.15 -8.81 4.42
N LYS A 123 -10.09 -7.50 4.19
CA LYS A 123 -11.27 -6.69 3.89
C LYS A 123 -12.04 -7.25 2.70
N GLN A 124 -11.37 -7.72 1.65
CA GLN A 124 -12.03 -8.18 0.43
C GLN A 124 -12.61 -9.60 0.52
N LYS A 125 -11.96 -10.50 1.27
CA LYS A 125 -12.24 -11.94 1.16
C LYS A 125 -12.47 -12.64 2.49
N GLU A 126 -11.90 -12.14 3.59
CA GLU A 126 -11.82 -12.89 4.86
C GLU A 126 -12.53 -12.19 6.02
N CYS A 127 -12.93 -10.93 5.85
CA CYS A 127 -13.58 -10.16 6.89
C CYS A 127 -14.99 -10.67 7.11
N THR A 128 -15.23 -11.29 8.25
CA THR A 128 -16.55 -11.83 8.64
C THR A 128 -17.63 -10.76 8.81
N LYS A 129 -17.23 -9.49 8.91
CA LYS A 129 -18.13 -8.33 9.04
C LYS A 129 -18.16 -7.47 7.78
N ILE A 130 -17.60 -7.92 6.64
CA ILE A 130 -17.79 -7.22 5.37
C ILE A 130 -19.24 -7.33 4.92
N ILE A 131 -19.86 -6.18 4.68
CA ILE A 131 -21.18 -6.09 4.06
C ILE A 131 -20.97 -6.20 2.55
N VAL A 132 -21.27 -7.37 1.99
CA VAL A 132 -21.31 -7.54 0.53
C VAL A 132 -22.68 -7.12 0.00
N PRO A 133 -22.74 -6.24 -1.01
CA PRO A 133 -24.01 -5.90 -1.65
C PRO A 133 -24.61 -7.14 -2.30
N CYS A 134 -25.90 -7.38 -2.08
CA CYS A 134 -26.60 -8.51 -2.67
C CYS A 134 -26.59 -8.38 -4.20
N ALA A 135 -26.00 -9.34 -4.91
CA ALA A 135 -25.99 -9.38 -6.37
C ALA A 135 -27.40 -9.50 -6.97
N LEU A 136 -28.41 -9.84 -6.16
CA LEU A 136 -29.82 -9.95 -6.53
C LEU A 136 -30.65 -8.73 -6.10
N LYS A 137 -30.00 -7.61 -5.75
CA LYS A 137 -30.68 -6.37 -5.38
C LYS A 137 -31.62 -5.87 -6.48
N GLU A 138 -31.25 -6.07 -7.75
CA GLU A 138 -32.10 -5.72 -8.91
C GLU A 138 -33.34 -6.61 -9.05
N TYR A 139 -33.40 -7.72 -8.30
CA TYR A 139 -34.51 -8.68 -8.29
C TYR A 139 -35.31 -8.64 -6.97
N GLY A 140 -35.16 -7.58 -6.16
CA GLY A 140 -36.05 -7.28 -5.02
C GLY A 140 -35.62 -7.86 -3.66
N CYS A 141 -34.34 -8.21 -3.49
CA CYS A 141 -33.84 -8.69 -2.19
C CYS A 141 -33.63 -7.52 -1.21
N LEU A 142 -34.24 -7.59 -0.02
CA LEU A 142 -34.08 -6.58 1.05
C LEU A 142 -32.63 -6.55 1.54
N ASP A 143 -32.04 -5.34 1.59
CA ASP A 143 -30.67 -5.11 2.00
C ASP A 143 -30.47 -5.58 3.45
N SER A 144 -29.59 -6.57 3.63
CA SER A 144 -29.02 -7.10 4.89
C SER A 144 -29.77 -8.28 5.50
N VAL A 145 -29.08 -9.43 5.56
CA VAL A 145 -29.36 -10.52 6.51
C VAL A 145 -28.20 -10.52 7.49
N SER A 146 -28.53 -10.36 8.77
CA SER A 146 -27.62 -10.38 9.93
C SER A 146 -27.02 -11.76 10.19
#